data_AF-L1P697-F1
#
_entry.id   AF-L1P697-F1
#
_cell.length_a   1.000
_cell.length_b   1.000
_cell.length_c   1.000
_cell.angle_alpha   90.00
_cell.angle_beta   90.00
_cell.angle_gamma   90.00
#
_symmetry.space_group_name_H-M   'P 1'
#
loop_
_entity.id
_entity.type
_entity.pdbx_description
1 polymer ?
#
loop_
_entity_poly.entity_id
_entity_poly.type
_entity_poly.pdbx_seq_one_letter_code
_entity_poly.pdbx_strand_id
1 'polypeptide(L)'
;MKNLGDTQWIFAKTDNISDLQTLKAKVIAALKTADGKPIEELEKLFEPNSVFSEKFLKWTKGDKSSAELLLEWLDKPENFKKIFEIVD
;
A
#
# COMPACT_ATOMS: atom_id res chain seq x y z
N MET A 1 -4.16 -13.40 15.05
CA MET A 1 -3.57 -12.74 13.86
C MET A 1 -2.10 -12.47 14.16
N LYS A 2 -1.15 -13.34 13.76
CA LYS A 2 0.29 -13.17 14.08
C LYS A 2 1.21 -13.01 12.86
N ASN A 3 0.71 -13.20 11.64
CA ASN A 3 1.56 -13.28 10.43
C ASN A 3 1.22 -12.25 9.34
N LEU A 4 0.33 -11.28 9.59
CA LEU A 4 -0.03 -10.26 8.58
C LEU A 4 1.17 -9.36 8.17
N GLY A 5 2.26 -9.35 8.95
CA GLY A 5 3.50 -8.67 8.58
C GLY A 5 4.42 -9.48 7.66
N ASP A 6 4.25 -10.80 7.61
CA ASP A 6 5.14 -11.73 6.91
C ASP A 6 4.52 -12.31 5.64
N THR A 7 3.20 -12.25 5.52
CA THR A 7 2.48 -12.78 4.35
C THR A 7 2.24 -11.67 3.33
N GLN A 8 2.75 -11.89 2.12
CA GLN A 8 2.36 -11.09 0.95
C GLN A 8 0.87 -11.30 0.67
N TRP A 9 0.16 -10.23 0.33
CA TRP A 9 -1.23 -10.29 -0.07
C TRP A 9 -1.33 -10.87 -1.48
N ILE A 10 -1.97 -12.04 -1.58
CA ILE A 10 -2.07 -12.81 -2.81
C ILE A 10 -3.45 -12.57 -3.44
N PHE A 11 -3.46 -12.22 -4.72
CA PHE A 11 -4.67 -12.04 -5.51
C PHE A 11 -4.75 -13.11 -6.60
N ALA A 12 -5.92 -13.74 -6.75
CA ALA A 12 -6.15 -14.68 -7.85
C ALA A 12 -6.37 -13.92 -9.17
N LYS A 13 -5.89 -14.48 -10.28
CA LYS A 13 -6.22 -13.98 -11.61
C LYS A 13 -7.73 -14.10 -11.84
N THR A 14 -8.36 -12.95 -11.96
CA THR A 14 -9.77 -12.82 -12.36
C THR A 14 -9.81 -11.99 -13.63
N ASP A 15 -10.92 -11.97 -14.37
CA ASP A 15 -11.03 -11.26 -15.67
C ASP A 15 -10.58 -9.79 -15.61
N ASN A 16 -10.67 -9.18 -14.43
CA ASN A 16 -10.35 -7.78 -14.18
C ASN A 16 -8.93 -7.56 -13.60
N ILE A 17 -8.18 -8.61 -13.24
CA ILE A 17 -6.82 -8.52 -12.69
C ILE A 17 -5.95 -9.56 -13.41
N SER A 18 -5.31 -9.11 -14.49
CA SER A 18 -4.43 -9.93 -15.34
C SER A 18 -2.98 -9.96 -14.88
N ASP A 19 -2.53 -8.89 -14.22
CA ASP A 19 -1.13 -8.66 -13.89
C ASP A 19 -0.95 -7.63 -12.77
N LEU A 20 0.30 -7.53 -12.29
CA LEU A 20 0.63 -6.72 -11.11
C LEU A 20 0.48 -5.21 -11.36
N GLN A 21 0.65 -4.72 -12.59
CA GLN A 21 0.44 -3.31 -12.90
C GLN A 21 -1.04 -2.95 -12.83
N THR A 22 -1.90 -3.82 -13.35
CA THR A 22 -3.36 -3.67 -13.24
C THR A 22 -3.81 -3.67 -11.79
N LEU A 23 -3.28 -4.58 -10.94
CA LEU A 23 -3.55 -4.58 -9.51
C LEU A 23 -3.05 -3.29 -8.83
N LYS A 24 -1.81 -2.86 -9.12
CA LYS A 24 -1.23 -1.62 -8.59
C LYS A 24 -2.11 -0.42 -8.88
N ALA A 25 -2.52 -0.23 -10.14
CA ALA A 25 -3.36 0.88 -10.55
C ALA A 25 -4.67 0.92 -9.76
N LYS A 26 -5.32 -0.24 -9.57
CA LYS A 26 -6.57 -0.34 -8.81
C LYS A 26 -6.41 -0.07 -7.33
N VAL A 27 -5.36 -0.62 -6.71
CA VAL A 27 -5.06 -0.38 -5.29
C VAL A 27 -4.77 1.11 -5.06
N ILE A 28 -3.91 1.73 -5.86
CA ILE A 28 -3.63 3.16 -5.75
C ILE A 28 -4.88 4.01 -5.98
N ALA A 29 -5.72 3.65 -6.95
CA ALA A 29 -6.97 4.37 -7.20
C ALA A 29 -7.94 4.24 -6.02
N ALA A 30 -8.04 3.08 -5.40
CA ALA A 30 -8.90 2.86 -4.23
C ALA A 30 -8.42 3.58 -2.97
N LEU A 31 -7.11 3.85 -2.87
CA LEU A 31 -6.50 4.58 -1.77
C LEU A 31 -6.48 6.11 -1.97
N LYS A 32 -7.00 6.59 -3.10
CA LYS A 32 -7.09 8.01 -3.44
C LYS A 32 -8.55 8.47 -3.57
N THR A 33 -8.79 9.72 -3.22
CA THR A 33 -10.01 10.44 -3.59
C THR A 33 -10.01 10.77 -5.08
N ALA A 34 -11.15 11.22 -5.60
CA ALA A 34 -11.26 11.66 -7.00
C ALA A 34 -10.28 12.79 -7.35
N ASP A 35 -9.89 13.61 -6.36
CA ASP A 35 -8.93 14.71 -6.51
C ASP A 35 -7.47 14.25 -6.39
N GLY A 36 -7.22 12.94 -6.26
CA GLY A 36 -5.88 12.34 -6.18
C GLY A 36 -5.21 12.42 -4.81
N LYS A 37 -5.89 12.95 -3.78
CA LYS A 37 -5.42 12.96 -2.39
C LYS A 37 -5.65 11.60 -1.72
N PRO A 38 -4.92 11.26 -0.64
CA PRO A 38 -5.28 10.10 0.17
C PRO A 38 -6.73 10.13 0.66
N ILE A 39 -7.35 8.97 0.82
CA ILE A 39 -8.64 8.86 1.53
C ILE A 39 -8.45 9.08 3.04
N GLU A 40 -9.50 9.52 3.72
CA GLU A 40 -9.47 9.85 5.15
C GLU A 40 -9.03 8.67 6.02
N GLU A 41 -9.46 7.45 5.69
CA GLU A 41 -9.06 6.23 6.41
C GLU A 41 -7.56 5.95 6.28
N LEU A 42 -6.95 6.32 5.15
CA LEU A 42 -5.51 6.19 4.97
C LEU A 42 -4.76 7.24 5.80
N GLU A 43 -5.28 8.46 5.86
CA GLU A 43 -4.71 9.53 6.71
C GLU A 43 -4.73 9.17 8.20
N LYS A 44 -5.81 8.54 8.68
CA LYS A 44 -5.92 8.05 10.07
C LYS A 44 -4.81 7.08 10.47
N LEU A 45 -4.23 6.35 9.52
CA LEU A 45 -3.08 5.48 9.79
C LEU A 45 -1.79 6.24 10.12
N PHE A 46 -1.76 7.56 9.93
CA PHE A 46 -0.59 8.42 10.18
C PHE A 46 -0.83 9.46 11.27
N GLU A 47 -1.89 9.32 12.06
CA GLU A 47 -2.10 10.13 13.25
C GLU A 47 -0.93 9.99 14.26
N PRO A 48 -0.71 11.00 15.13
CA PRO A 48 0.34 10.95 16.14
C PRO A 48 0.26 9.66 17.00
N ASN A 49 1.40 9.05 17.28
CA ASN A 49 1.53 7.77 17.99
C ASN A 49 0.94 6.55 17.25
N SER A 50 0.72 6.64 15.93
CA SER A 50 0.34 5.48 15.12
C SER A 50 1.47 4.45 15.05
N VAL A 51 1.16 3.22 15.50
CA VAL A 51 2.04 2.05 15.36
C VAL A 51 2.33 1.76 13.87
N PHE A 52 1.40 2.07 12.98
CA PHE A 52 1.59 1.90 11.56
C PHE A 52 2.60 2.92 11.00
N SER A 53 2.50 4.19 11.39
CA SER A 53 3.47 5.24 11.01
C SER A 53 4.91 4.84 11.41
N GLU A 54 5.11 4.37 12.63
CA GLU A 54 6.43 3.89 13.08
C GLU A 54 6.94 2.71 12.25
N LYS A 55 6.05 1.79 11.87
CA LYS A 55 6.40 0.63 11.04
C LYS A 55 6.76 1.07 9.61
N PHE A 56 6.02 2.03 9.05
CA PHE A 56 6.29 2.59 7.74
C PHE A 56 7.67 3.25 7.68
N LEU A 57 8.05 4.03 8.71
CA LEU A 57 9.39 4.62 8.81
C LEU A 57 10.50 3.57 8.77
N LYS A 58 10.30 2.43 9.45
CA LYS A 58 11.26 1.30 9.41
C LYS A 58 11.36 0.67 8.01
N TRP A 59 10.25 0.60 7.27
CA TRP A 59 10.23 0.08 5.91
C TRP A 59 10.92 1.00 4.91
N THR A 60 10.68 2.31 5.01
CA THR A 60 11.23 3.30 4.08
C THR A 60 12.64 3.72 4.45
N LYS A 61 13.08 3.47 5.69
CA LYS A 61 14.29 4.05 6.29
C LYS A 61 14.29 5.58 6.21
N GLY A 62 13.10 6.18 6.23
CA GLY A 62 12.90 7.63 6.17
C GLY A 62 12.75 8.28 7.54
N ASP A 63 12.68 9.61 7.54
CA ASP A 63 12.43 10.47 8.70
C ASP A 63 10.97 10.95 8.79
N LYS A 64 10.18 10.78 7.72
CA LYS A 64 8.79 11.23 7.61
C LYS A 64 7.85 10.11 7.17
N SER A 65 6.63 10.18 7.69
CA SER A 65 5.54 9.27 7.34
C SER A 65 4.28 10.06 7.10
N SER A 66 3.62 9.83 5.97
CA SER A 66 2.30 10.36 5.67
C SER A 66 1.59 9.44 4.71
N ALA A 67 0.29 9.65 4.54
CA ALA A 67 -0.51 8.89 3.58
C ALA A 67 -0.03 9.12 2.13
N GLU A 68 0.37 10.35 1.78
CA GLU A 68 0.97 10.67 0.49
C GLU A 68 2.28 9.91 0.25
N LEU A 69 3.16 9.90 1.25
CA LEU A 69 4.43 9.18 1.16
C LEU A 69 4.22 7.68 0.99
N LEU A 70 3.18 7.10 1.60
CA LEU A 70 2.83 5.70 1.38
C LEU A 70 2.35 5.46 -0.05
N LEU A 71 1.51 6.34 -0.61
CA LEU A 71 1.06 6.24 -2.00
C LEU A 71 2.22 6.34 -2.98
N GLU A 72 3.14 7.29 -2.77
CA GLU A 72 4.37 7.42 -3.57
C GLU A 72 5.28 6.19 -3.44
N TRP A 73 5.39 5.65 -2.22
CA TRP A 73 6.18 4.45 -1.98
C TRP A 73 5.58 3.22 -2.67
N LEU A 74 4.25 3.07 -2.64
CA LEU A 74 3.51 2.00 -3.31
C LEU A 74 3.49 2.12 -4.83
N ASP A 75 3.61 3.34 -5.38
CA ASP A 75 3.62 3.53 -6.83
C ASP A 75 4.89 2.96 -7.48
N LYS A 76 5.96 2.75 -6.69
CA LYS A 76 7.18 2.08 -7.14
C LYS A 76 6.96 0.56 -7.27
N PRO A 77 7.13 -0.04 -8.46
CA PRO A 77 6.85 -1.46 -8.70
C PRO A 77 7.61 -2.41 -7.76
N GLU A 78 8.86 -2.09 -7.41
CA GLU A 78 9.70 -2.89 -6.52
C GLU A 78 9.19 -2.91 -5.08
N ASN A 79 8.50 -1.86 -4.64
CA ASN A 79 7.90 -1.77 -3.31
C ASN A 79 6.53 -2.44 -3.29
N PHE A 80 5.73 -2.23 -4.34
CA PHE A 80 4.44 -2.88 -4.49
C PHE A 80 4.58 -4.41 -4.47
N LYS A 81 5.57 -4.96 -5.19
CA LYS A 81 5.93 -6.39 -5.20
C LYS A 81 6.28 -6.97 -3.84
N LYS A 82 6.69 -6.15 -2.87
CA LYS A 82 6.99 -6.64 -1.51
C LYS A 82 5.71 -6.98 -0.74
N ILE A 83 4.60 -6.34 -1.09
CA ILE A 83 3.32 -6.47 -0.38
C ILE A 83 2.34 -7.32 -1.18
N PHE A 84 2.36 -7.27 -2.52
CA PHE A 84 1.34 -7.87 -3.36
C PHE A 84 1.93 -8.84 -4.38
N GLU A 85 1.24 -9.97 -4.55
CA GLU A 85 1.52 -10.99 -5.57
C GLU A 85 0.22 -11.44 -6.25
N ILE A 86 0.33 -11.87 -7.51
CA ILE A 86 -0.79 -12.47 -8.25
C ILE A 86 -0.45 -13.92 -8.56
N VAL A 87 -1.41 -14.81 -8.28
CA VAL A 87 -1.30 -16.25 -8.54
C VAL A 87 -2.42 -16.71 -9.47
N ASP A 88 -2.21 -17.88 -10.09
CA ASP A 88 -3.20 -18.57 -10.91
C ASP A 88 -4.39 -19.09 -10.09
#